data_AF-A0A7C3ZJ50-F1
#
_entry.id   AF-A0A7C3ZJ50-F1
#
_cell.length_a   1.000
_cell.length_b   1.000
_cell.length_c   1.000
_cell.angle_alpha   90.00
_cell.angle_beta   90.00
_cell.angle_gamma   90.00
#
_symmetry.space_group_name_H-M   'P 1'
#
loop_
_entity.id
_entity.type
_entity.pdbx_description
1 polymer ?
#
loop_
_entity_poly.entity_id
_entity_poly.type
_entity_poly.pdbx_seq_one_letter_code
_entity_poly.pdbx_strand_id
1 'polypeptide(L)'
;MIPCREVKKEAAVVTRATPLKVVEDLADTPCRSYKCTKCCEYGSGAATKDDLAQIAQHLKMNESEMIAKYFEPITKYNTTLYRPKLLAHPYGPCTFLGKDGCTIQSVKPTGCKLATWNHHGEQLSEWFDLNFFVNPDDAESVRQWATKLKFTATIPGGELKELVPDKEKLRKILAHEL
;
A
#
# COMPACT_ATOMS: atom_id res chain seq x y z
N MET A 1 -2.48 14.28 -24.60
CA MET A 1 -3.25 13.66 -23.50
C MET A 1 -3.50 12.22 -23.92
N ILE A 2 -2.83 11.24 -23.32
CA ILE A 2 -3.09 9.83 -23.67
C ILE A 2 -4.42 9.47 -23.00
N PRO A 3 -5.49 9.17 -23.75
CA PRO A 3 -6.76 8.80 -23.15
C PRO A 3 -6.55 7.49 -22.40
N CYS A 4 -6.77 7.51 -21.08
CA CYS A 4 -6.88 6.30 -20.28
C CYS A 4 -8.11 5.54 -20.80
N ARG A 5 -7.88 4.58 -21.71
CA ARG A 5 -8.93 3.72 -22.24
C ARG A 5 -9.52 2.93 -21.08
N GLU A 6 -10.81 3.11 -20.84
CA GLU A 6 -11.57 2.30 -19.89
C GLU A 6 -11.50 0.84 -20.34
N VAL A 7 -10.71 0.03 -19.63
CA VAL A 7 -10.79 -1.41 -19.75
C VAL A 7 -11.98 -1.82 -18.88
N LYS A 8 -13.12 -2.11 -19.50
CA LYS A 8 -14.24 -2.80 -18.85
C LYS A 8 -13.81 -4.23 -18.53
N LYS A 9 -12.99 -4.43 -17.49
CA LYS A 9 -12.88 -5.71 -16.81
C LYS A 9 -14.08 -5.83 -15.88
N GLU A 10 -14.77 -6.96 -15.92
CA GLU A 10 -15.79 -7.32 -14.93
C GLU A 10 -15.28 -6.99 -13.52
N ALA A 11 -16.15 -6.43 -12.68
CA ALA A 11 -15.83 -5.98 -11.34
C ALA A 11 -15.47 -7.18 -10.45
N ALA A 12 -14.23 -7.66 -10.57
CA ALA A 12 -13.68 -8.63 -9.65
C ALA A 12 -13.73 -8.01 -8.25
N VAL A 13 -14.49 -8.62 -7.35
CA VAL A 13 -14.56 -8.19 -5.96
C VAL A 13 -13.21 -8.49 -5.33
N VAL A 14 -12.43 -7.43 -5.05
CA VAL A 14 -11.19 -7.57 -4.29
C VAL A 14 -11.57 -7.86 -2.85
N THR A 15 -11.06 -8.96 -2.31
CA THR A 15 -11.15 -9.34 -0.89
C THR A 15 -9.76 -9.32 -0.26
N ARG A 16 -9.65 -9.26 1.07
CA ARG A 16 -8.35 -9.33 1.78
C ARG A 16 -7.51 -10.52 1.35
N ALA A 17 -8.15 -11.67 1.09
CA ALA A 17 -7.49 -12.92 0.70
C ALA A 17 -7.12 -12.99 -0.80
N THR A 18 -7.43 -11.96 -1.59
CA THR A 18 -7.08 -11.93 -3.03
C THR A 18 -5.56 -12.03 -3.17
N PRO A 19 -5.04 -12.97 -3.98
CA PRO A 19 -3.59 -13.12 -4.16
C PRO A 19 -2.94 -11.86 -4.74
N LEU A 20 -1.74 -11.51 -4.26
CA LEU A 20 -1.01 -10.31 -4.71
C LEU A 20 -0.92 -10.22 -6.23
N LYS A 21 -0.68 -11.34 -6.92
CA LYS A 21 -0.58 -11.37 -8.38
C LYS A 21 -1.87 -10.91 -9.07
N VAL A 22 -3.03 -11.33 -8.56
CA VAL A 22 -4.34 -10.91 -9.09
C VAL A 22 -4.57 -9.42 -8.82
N VAL A 23 -4.23 -8.94 -7.62
CA VAL A 23 -4.33 -7.52 -7.25
C VAL A 23 -3.42 -6.67 -8.14
N GLU A 24 -2.20 -7.13 -8.43
CA GLU A 24 -1.30 -6.47 -9.37
C GLU A 24 -1.85 -6.46 -10.80
N ASP A 25 -2.49 -7.53 -11.26
CA ASP A 25 -3.08 -7.62 -12.60
C ASP A 25 -4.35 -6.76 -12.75
N LEU A 26 -5.06 -6.48 -11.65
CA LEU A 26 -6.13 -5.48 -11.58
C LEU A 26 -5.57 -4.05 -11.55
N ALA A 27 -4.42 -3.85 -10.92
CA ALA A 27 -3.70 -2.57 -10.91
C ALA A 27 -3.02 -2.25 -12.25
N ASP A 28 -2.88 -3.25 -13.12
CA ASP A 28 -2.20 -3.10 -14.41
C ASP A 28 -3.05 -2.26 -15.39
N THR A 29 -2.78 -0.97 -15.35
CA THR A 29 -3.35 0.03 -16.25
C THR A 29 -2.32 0.46 -17.29
N PRO A 30 -2.77 1.12 -18.36
CA PRO A 30 -1.84 1.76 -19.29
C PRO A 30 -0.87 2.72 -18.59
N CYS A 31 -1.24 3.36 -17.46
CA CYS A 31 -0.31 4.18 -16.68
C CYS A 31 0.87 3.32 -16.12
N ARG A 32 0.63 2.08 -15.66
CA ARG A 32 1.72 1.15 -15.26
C ARG A 32 2.60 0.76 -16.45
N SER A 33 2.00 0.47 -17.60
CA SER A 33 2.70 0.06 -18.83
C SER A 33 3.48 1.20 -19.51
N TYR A 34 3.03 2.45 -19.39
CA TYR A 34 3.65 3.62 -20.04
C TYR A 34 4.70 4.35 -19.19
N LYS A 35 5.20 3.75 -18.10
CA LYS A 35 6.13 4.42 -17.16
C LYS A 35 5.59 5.77 -16.65
N CYS A 36 4.29 5.86 -16.47
CA CYS A 36 3.59 7.02 -15.94
C CYS A 36 4.20 7.39 -14.58
N THR A 37 4.75 8.60 -14.47
CA THR A 37 5.42 9.10 -13.27
C THR A 37 4.62 10.16 -12.53
N LYS A 38 3.36 10.39 -12.95
CA LYS A 38 2.56 11.49 -12.40
C LYS A 38 2.33 11.36 -10.90
N CYS A 39 2.13 10.14 -10.39
CA CYS A 39 2.03 9.92 -8.94
C CYS A 39 3.36 10.21 -8.20
N CYS A 40 4.50 9.94 -8.83
CA CYS A 40 5.82 10.21 -8.28
C CYS A 40 6.13 11.70 -8.14
N GLU A 41 5.36 12.60 -8.77
CA GLU A 41 5.51 14.05 -8.60
C GLU A 41 4.91 14.57 -7.28
N TYR A 42 3.98 13.81 -6.69
CA TYR A 42 3.21 14.25 -5.52
C TYR A 42 3.40 13.36 -4.30
N GLY A 43 3.91 12.15 -4.46
CA GLY A 43 4.14 11.24 -3.33
C GLY A 43 4.77 9.92 -3.72
N SER A 44 4.74 9.00 -2.75
CA SER A 44 5.27 7.65 -2.89
C SER A 44 4.42 6.66 -2.08
N GLY A 45 4.26 5.45 -2.60
CA GLY A 45 3.63 4.34 -1.90
C GLY A 45 4.59 3.63 -0.96
N ALA A 46 4.02 2.93 0.02
CA ALA A 46 4.78 2.13 0.99
C ALA A 46 5.43 0.91 0.33
N ALA A 47 6.59 0.52 0.87
CA ALA A 47 7.30 -0.70 0.58
C ALA A 47 6.98 -1.76 1.64
N THR A 48 6.71 -2.97 1.18
CA THR A 48 6.69 -4.18 2.00
C THR A 48 8.12 -4.61 2.33
N LYS A 49 8.29 -5.57 3.24
CA LYS A 49 9.61 -6.14 3.53
C LYS A 49 10.27 -6.74 2.28
N ASP A 50 9.51 -7.43 1.45
CA ASP A 50 10.01 -8.04 0.22
C ASP A 50 10.40 -6.98 -0.82
N ASP A 51 9.68 -5.86 -0.87
CA ASP A 51 10.06 -4.73 -1.73
C ASP A 51 11.41 -4.15 -1.31
N LEU A 52 11.64 -3.95 -0.01
CA LEU A 52 12.90 -3.38 0.50
C LEU A 52 14.10 -4.26 0.13
N ALA A 53 13.98 -5.58 0.29
CA ALA A 53 15.03 -6.52 -0.10
C ALA A 53 15.32 -6.48 -1.62
N GLN A 54 14.26 -6.46 -2.45
CA GLN A 54 14.40 -6.37 -3.91
C GLN A 54 15.02 -5.04 -4.37
N ILE A 55 14.63 -3.92 -3.75
CA ILE A 55 15.17 -2.60 -4.08
C ILE A 55 16.64 -2.52 -3.65
N ALA A 56 17.00 -3.05 -2.48
CA ALA A 56 18.39 -3.09 -2.02
C ALA A 56 19.29 -3.89 -2.99
N GLN A 57 18.80 -5.05 -3.43
CA GLN A 57 19.49 -5.87 -4.44
C GLN A 57 19.63 -5.13 -5.77
N HIS A 58 18.57 -4.47 -6.24
CA HIS A 58 18.59 -3.69 -7.48
C HIS A 58 19.61 -2.54 -7.43
N LEU A 59 19.67 -1.84 -6.31
CA LEU A 59 20.60 -0.73 -6.07
C LEU A 59 22.02 -1.21 -5.70
N LYS A 60 22.22 -2.52 -5.51
CA LYS A 60 23.47 -3.13 -5.03
C LYS A 60 23.97 -2.47 -3.74
N MET A 61 23.05 -2.26 -2.80
CA MET A 61 23.29 -1.56 -1.54
C MET A 61 22.83 -2.42 -0.35
N ASN A 62 23.41 -2.21 0.83
CA ASN A 62 22.88 -2.83 2.04
C ASN A 62 21.48 -2.28 2.34
N GLU A 63 20.58 -3.11 2.84
CA GLU A 63 19.20 -2.72 3.12
C GLU A 63 19.11 -1.57 4.14
N SER A 64 19.91 -1.61 5.22
CA SER A 64 19.89 -0.57 6.26
C SER A 64 20.41 0.78 5.75
N GLU A 65 21.47 0.75 4.94
CA GLU A 65 22.02 1.94 4.28
C GLU A 65 21.03 2.53 3.27
N MET A 66 20.39 1.66 2.47
CA MET A 66 19.37 2.05 1.51
C MET A 66 18.17 2.69 2.20
N ILE A 67 17.66 2.10 3.29
CA ILE A 67 16.54 2.65 4.07
C ILE A 67 16.91 4.03 4.60
N ALA A 68 18.06 4.16 5.27
CA ALA A 68 18.51 5.44 5.83
C ALA A 68 18.65 6.52 4.75
N LYS A 69 19.14 6.16 3.57
CA LYS A 69 19.38 7.09 2.47
C LYS A 69 18.09 7.49 1.74
N TYR A 70 17.28 6.52 1.32
CA TYR A 70 16.20 6.72 0.35
C TYR A 70 14.79 6.58 0.92
N PHE A 71 14.61 6.10 2.15
CA PHE A 71 13.30 5.84 2.71
C PHE A 71 13.03 6.63 4.00
N GLU A 72 11.76 6.85 4.27
CA GLU A 72 11.26 7.42 5.51
C GLU A 72 10.18 6.51 6.10
N PRO A 73 10.07 6.43 7.44
CA PRO A 73 9.03 5.65 8.08
C PRO A 73 7.67 6.34 7.90
N ILE A 74 6.63 5.52 7.74
CA ILE A 74 5.24 5.93 7.80
C ILE A 74 4.47 4.97 8.69
N THR A 75 3.70 5.52 9.63
CA THR A 75 2.92 4.73 10.59
C THR A 75 1.44 4.85 10.28
N LYS A 76 0.76 3.71 10.17
CA LYS A 76 -0.69 3.61 9.99
C LYS A 76 -1.18 2.36 10.71
N TYR A 77 -2.31 2.45 11.40
CA TYR A 77 -2.88 1.34 12.18
C TYR A 77 -1.86 0.70 13.13
N ASN A 78 -1.11 1.54 13.85
CA ASN A 78 0.00 1.15 14.74
C ASN A 78 1.13 0.32 14.09
N THR A 79 1.19 0.23 12.75
CA THR A 79 2.24 -0.46 12.03
C THR A 79 3.09 0.54 11.26
N THR A 80 4.40 0.41 11.36
CA THR A 80 5.35 1.25 10.61
C THR A 80 5.88 0.49 9.41
N LEU A 81 5.66 1.04 8.22
CA LEU A 81 6.34 0.66 6.99
C LEU A 81 7.26 1.79 6.53
N TYR A 82 7.93 1.59 5.41
CA TYR A 82 8.82 2.58 4.81
C TYR A 82 8.31 2.98 3.45
N ARG A 83 8.38 4.27 3.11
CA ARG A 83 8.15 4.75 1.74
C ARG A 83 9.38 5.49 1.23
N PRO A 84 9.61 5.56 -0.09
CA PRO A 84 10.63 6.43 -0.63
C PRO A 84 10.45 7.89 -0.18
N LYS A 85 11.53 8.55 0.22
CA LYS A 85 11.54 9.95 0.64
C LYS A 85 10.99 10.86 -0.45
N LEU A 86 10.35 11.94 -0.01
CA LEU A 86 9.91 13.03 -0.88
C LEU A 86 10.93 14.16 -0.82
N LEU A 87 11.16 14.83 -1.95
CA LEU A 87 12.04 16.01 -2.03
C LEU A 87 11.39 17.25 -1.39
N ALA A 88 10.06 17.23 -1.18
CA ALA A 88 9.31 18.24 -0.44
C ALA A 88 8.23 17.57 0.42
N HIS A 89 7.93 18.17 1.58
CA HIS A 89 6.93 17.69 2.54
C HIS A 89 5.73 18.64 2.66
N PRO A 90 4.51 18.14 2.93
CA PRO A 90 4.17 16.72 3.06
C PRO A 90 3.97 16.00 1.71
N TYR A 91 3.94 16.76 0.61
CA TYR A 91 3.82 16.28 -0.76
C TYR A 91 4.96 16.81 -1.61
N GLY A 92 5.39 16.01 -2.58
CA GLY A 92 6.42 16.42 -3.52
C GLY A 92 7.01 15.26 -4.30
N PRO A 93 7.99 15.56 -5.17
CA PRO A 93 8.61 14.54 -6.00
C PRO A 93 9.28 13.45 -5.16
N CYS A 94 9.08 12.20 -5.55
CA CYS A 94 9.77 11.05 -4.98
C CYS A 94 11.27 11.09 -5.29
N THR A 95 12.12 10.67 -4.35
CA THR A 95 13.58 10.61 -4.51
C THR A 95 14.04 9.75 -5.70
N PHE A 96 13.22 8.77 -6.12
CA PHE A 96 13.50 7.91 -7.27
C PHE A 96 12.93 8.45 -8.59
N LEU A 97 12.36 9.65 -8.62
CA LEU A 97 11.93 10.29 -9.87
C LEU A 97 13.16 10.89 -10.58
N GLY A 98 13.63 10.20 -11.62
CA GLY A 98 14.66 10.69 -12.53
C GLY A 98 14.09 11.41 -13.75
N LYS A 99 14.99 11.91 -14.62
CA LYS A 99 14.61 12.61 -15.86
C LYS A 99 13.77 11.75 -16.80
N ASP A 100 14.09 10.46 -16.89
CA ASP A 100 13.43 9.49 -17.77
C ASP A 100 12.37 8.64 -17.05
N GLY A 101 11.97 9.06 -15.84
CA GLY A 101 10.94 8.41 -15.03
C GLY A 101 11.47 7.76 -13.75
N CYS A 102 10.72 6.79 -13.20
CA CYS A 102 11.09 6.12 -11.95
C CYS A 102 12.35 5.25 -12.15
N THR A 103 13.42 5.55 -11.41
CA THR A 103 14.71 4.84 -11.54
C THR A 103 14.68 3.41 -11.03
N ILE A 104 13.71 3.08 -10.17
CA ILE A 104 13.49 1.73 -9.63
C ILE A 104 12.24 1.07 -10.21
N GLN A 105 11.79 1.46 -11.41
CA GLN A 105 10.50 1.03 -11.97
C GLN A 105 10.27 -0.49 -11.95
N SER A 106 11.30 -1.30 -12.22
CA SER A 106 11.21 -2.77 -12.26
C SER A 106 11.00 -3.40 -10.88
N VAL A 107 11.41 -2.71 -9.82
CA VAL A 107 11.33 -3.16 -8.42
C VAL A 107 10.58 -2.14 -7.55
N LYS A 108 9.70 -1.33 -8.16
CA LYS A 108 9.01 -0.26 -7.44
C LYS A 108 8.18 -0.85 -6.29
N PRO A 109 8.01 -0.13 -5.17
CA PRO A 109 7.25 -0.62 -4.02
C PRO A 109 5.87 -1.14 -4.41
N THR A 110 5.39 -2.18 -3.74
CA THR A 110 4.07 -2.74 -3.97
C THR A 110 2.98 -1.68 -3.76
N GLY A 111 3.12 -0.81 -2.76
CA GLY A 111 2.24 0.35 -2.61
C GLY A 111 2.21 1.26 -3.85
N CYS A 112 3.35 1.48 -4.52
CA CYS A 112 3.42 2.23 -5.79
C CYS A 112 2.86 1.46 -7.00
N LYS A 113 2.81 0.12 -6.94
CA LYS A 113 2.16 -0.70 -7.98
C LYS A 113 0.64 -0.59 -7.86
N LEU A 114 0.12 -0.58 -6.63
CA LEU A 114 -1.31 -0.64 -6.35
C LEU A 114 -1.98 0.75 -6.30
N ALA A 115 -1.27 1.78 -5.82
CA ALA A 115 -1.74 3.17 -5.79
C ALA A 115 -1.71 3.82 -7.19
N THR A 116 -2.43 3.23 -8.14
CA THR A 116 -2.62 3.75 -9.49
C THR A 116 -4.04 4.28 -9.65
N TRP A 117 -4.19 5.28 -10.51
CA TRP A 117 -5.51 5.78 -10.90
C TRP A 117 -6.22 4.73 -11.77
N ASN A 118 -7.02 3.89 -11.14
CA ASN A 118 -7.81 2.85 -11.80
C ASN A 118 -9.14 2.64 -11.06
N HIS A 119 -10.10 1.96 -11.71
CA HIS A 119 -11.45 1.76 -11.18
C HIS A 119 -11.50 0.95 -9.87
N HIS A 120 -10.45 0.18 -9.56
CA HIS A 120 -10.29 -0.57 -8.31
C HIS A 120 -9.38 0.15 -7.30
N GLY A 121 -8.91 1.38 -7.58
CA GLY A 121 -7.83 2.02 -6.83
C GLY A 121 -8.05 2.09 -5.31
N GLU A 122 -9.29 2.37 -4.88
CA GLU A 122 -9.68 2.36 -3.47
C GLU A 122 -9.60 0.94 -2.87
N GLN A 123 -10.18 -0.05 -3.53
CA GLN A 123 -10.16 -1.44 -3.08
C GLN A 123 -8.74 -2.02 -3.02
N LEU A 124 -7.87 -1.69 -3.98
CA LEU A 124 -6.48 -2.14 -3.99
C LEU A 124 -5.64 -1.46 -2.91
N SER A 125 -5.92 -0.18 -2.62
CA SER A 125 -5.29 0.55 -1.52
C SER A 125 -5.72 -0.03 -0.18
N GLU A 126 -7.00 -0.34 -0.02
CA GLU A 126 -7.53 -0.99 1.18
C GLU A 126 -6.99 -2.42 1.34
N TRP A 127 -6.85 -3.17 0.23
CA TRP A 127 -6.20 -4.48 0.23
C TRP A 127 -4.76 -4.38 0.75
N PHE A 128 -4.02 -3.36 0.32
CA PHE A 128 -2.66 -3.13 0.80
C PHE A 128 -2.65 -2.83 2.31
N ASP A 129 -3.54 -1.94 2.78
CA ASP A 129 -3.66 -1.62 4.20
C ASP A 129 -3.96 -2.86 5.05
N LEU A 130 -4.94 -3.66 4.66
CA LEU A 130 -5.38 -4.86 5.38
C LEU A 130 -4.32 -5.99 5.44
N ASN A 131 -3.39 -6.00 4.49
CA ASN A 131 -2.34 -7.03 4.40
C ASN A 131 -1.00 -6.57 4.98
N PHE A 132 -0.73 -5.26 5.04
CA PHE A 132 0.59 -4.77 5.45
C PHE A 132 0.59 -3.72 6.57
N PHE A 133 -0.52 -3.03 6.84
CA PHE A 133 -0.63 -2.08 7.95
C PHE A 133 -1.51 -2.58 9.10
N VAL A 134 -2.63 -3.25 8.81
CA VAL A 134 -3.52 -3.76 9.85
C VAL A 134 -2.96 -5.07 10.40
N ASN A 135 -2.67 -5.09 11.71
CA ASN A 135 -2.19 -6.25 12.44
C ASN A 135 -3.29 -6.76 13.40
N PRO A 136 -3.96 -7.88 13.10
CA PRO A 136 -5.04 -8.41 13.94
C PRO A 136 -4.59 -8.89 15.34
N ASP A 137 -3.29 -9.09 15.54
CA ASP A 137 -2.72 -9.48 16.83
C ASP A 137 -2.29 -8.28 17.68
N ASP A 138 -2.34 -7.07 17.13
CA ASP A 138 -2.07 -5.83 17.85
C ASP A 138 -3.39 -5.10 18.19
N ALA A 139 -3.66 -4.95 19.50
CA ALA A 139 -4.93 -4.39 19.97
C ALA A 139 -5.13 -2.94 19.49
N GLU A 140 -4.07 -2.14 19.44
CA GLU A 140 -4.15 -0.75 18.99
C GLU A 140 -4.40 -0.65 17.49
N SER A 141 -3.76 -1.50 16.67
CA SER A 141 -4.01 -1.63 15.24
C SER A 141 -5.48 -1.93 14.95
N VAL A 142 -6.04 -2.91 15.68
CA VAL A 142 -7.46 -3.28 15.56
C VAL A 142 -8.39 -2.13 15.97
N ARG A 143 -8.07 -1.36 17.02
CA ARG A 143 -8.86 -0.18 17.43
C ARG A 143 -8.81 0.94 16.39
N GLN A 144 -7.64 1.23 15.84
CA GLN A 144 -7.49 2.24 14.80
C GLN A 144 -8.25 1.84 13.54
N TRP A 145 -8.19 0.55 13.16
CA TRP A 145 -9.00 0.02 12.07
C TRP A 145 -10.51 0.11 12.35
N ALA A 146 -10.95 -0.25 13.56
CA ALA A 146 -12.34 -0.11 14.00
C ALA A 146 -12.84 1.33 13.88
N THR A 147 -11.97 2.31 14.14
CA THR A 147 -12.29 3.73 13.98
C THR A 147 -12.47 4.10 12.50
N LYS A 148 -11.63 3.61 11.59
CA LYS A 148 -11.81 3.78 10.14
C LYS A 148 -13.15 3.24 9.67
N LEU A 149 -13.54 2.05 10.14
CA LEU A 149 -14.78 1.38 9.72
C LEU A 149 -16.07 2.14 10.12
N LYS A 150 -15.99 3.11 11.03
CA LYS A 150 -17.12 4.00 11.35
C LYS A 150 -17.48 4.94 10.19
N PHE A 151 -16.54 5.21 9.28
CA PHE A 151 -16.68 6.21 8.22
C PHE A 151 -16.77 5.60 6.83
N THR A 152 -16.19 4.41 6.62
CA THR A 152 -16.12 3.80 5.29
C THR A 152 -16.24 2.29 5.38
N ALA A 153 -17.10 1.72 4.53
CA ALA A 153 -17.16 0.29 4.32
C ALA A 153 -15.79 -0.27 3.92
N THR A 154 -15.62 -1.57 4.08
CA THR A 154 -14.38 -2.26 3.74
C THR A 154 -14.63 -3.37 2.74
N ILE A 155 -13.58 -3.75 2.01
CA ILE A 155 -13.60 -4.97 1.21
C ILE A 155 -13.86 -6.22 2.07
N PRO A 156 -14.43 -7.31 1.50
CA PRO A 156 -14.62 -8.56 2.23
C PRO A 156 -13.31 -9.08 2.84
N GLY A 157 -13.38 -9.61 4.07
CA GLY A 157 -12.22 -9.99 4.87
C GLY A 157 -11.61 -8.84 5.69
N GLY A 158 -12.14 -7.63 5.56
CA GLY A 158 -11.73 -6.44 6.33
C GLY A 158 -12.58 -6.15 7.56
N GLU A 159 -13.71 -6.84 7.77
CA GLU A 159 -14.56 -6.60 8.94
C GLU A 159 -13.87 -7.08 10.23
N LEU A 160 -14.14 -6.41 11.36
CA LEU A 160 -13.46 -6.73 12.64
C LEU A 160 -13.62 -8.19 13.07
N LYS A 161 -14.80 -8.78 12.85
CA LYS A 161 -15.07 -10.20 13.16
C LYS A 161 -14.34 -11.17 12.22
N GLU A 162 -13.93 -10.72 11.03
CA GLU A 162 -13.13 -11.51 10.09
C GLU A 162 -11.63 -11.37 10.42
N LEU A 163 -11.19 -10.18 10.86
CA LEU A 163 -9.83 -9.93 11.33
C LEU A 163 -9.54 -10.63 12.66
N VAL A 164 -10.47 -10.55 13.62
CA VAL A 164 -10.37 -11.13 14.96
C VAL A 164 -11.61 -12.02 15.20
N PRO A 165 -11.57 -13.31 14.81
CA PRO A 165 -12.72 -14.21 14.92
C PRO A 165 -13.15 -14.54 16.35
N ASP A 166 -12.21 -14.49 17.30
CA ASP A 166 -12.51 -14.66 18.72
C ASP A 166 -13.27 -13.42 19.24
N LYS A 167 -14.57 -13.62 19.49
CA LYS A 167 -15.49 -12.57 19.93
C LYS A 167 -15.11 -11.98 21.30
N GLU A 168 -14.61 -12.80 22.23
CA GLU A 168 -14.20 -12.31 23.54
C GLU A 168 -12.92 -11.51 23.44
N LYS A 169 -11.94 -11.98 22.66
CA LYS A 169 -10.72 -11.20 22.36
C LYS A 169 -11.09 -9.86 21.73
N LEU A 170 -11.93 -9.87 20.69
CA LEU A 170 -12.37 -8.64 20.02
C LEU A 170 -13.09 -7.68 20.97
N ARG A 171 -14.01 -8.20 21.82
CA ARG A 171 -14.70 -7.39 22.83
C ARG A 171 -13.70 -6.71 23.77
N LYS A 172 -12.73 -7.46 24.30
CA LYS A 172 -11.70 -6.95 25.21
C LYS A 172 -10.81 -5.90 24.55
N ILE A 173 -10.40 -6.11 23.29
CA ILE A 173 -9.65 -5.13 22.50
C ILE A 173 -10.43 -3.82 22.41
N LEU A 174 -11.71 -3.86 22.00
CA LEU A 174 -12.53 -2.67 21.80
C LEU A 174 -12.92 -1.97 23.12
N ALA A 175 -12.96 -2.70 24.23
CA ALA A 175 -13.24 -2.16 25.56
C ALA A 175 -12.01 -1.61 26.30
N HIS A 176 -10.83 -1.62 25.68
CA HIS A 176 -9.56 -1.23 26.31
C HIS A 176 -9.12 -2.11 27.49
N GLU A 177 -9.49 -3.40 27.46
CA GLU A 177 -9.15 -4.38 28.49
C GLU A 177 -7.88 -5.21 28.15
N LEU A 178 -7.26 -4.94 27.00
CA LEU A 178 -6.02 -5.58 26.49
C LEU A 178 -5.03 -4.54 25.95
#